data_AF-A0A8J8EYZ1-F1
#
_entry.id   AF-A0A8J8EYZ1-F1
#
_cell.length_a   1.000
_cell.length_b   1.000
_cell.length_c   1.000
_cell.angle_alpha   90.00
_cell.angle_beta   90.00
_cell.angle_gamma   90.00
#
_symmetry.space_group_name_H-M   'P 1'
#
loop_
_entity.id
_entity.type
_entity.pdbx_description
1 polymer ?
#
loop_
_entity_poly.entity_id
_entity_poly.type
_entity_poly.pdbx_seq_one_letter_code
_entity_poly.pdbx_strand_id
1 'polypeptide(L)'
;MPEPTVGSVISEIEKRMKRLQAMVEIAEESLRFEEGRRKAPKPSQGNMWTYLITALAWTLGGLFILYLFRSRYSGVVGGAPTGVSIVVYAIIALGIVAVLLFYYLPRRRGAVEEFDLDERARAAKLLIKNLYAPLKEALLEDNDTALGAMADKLLEDPLLAHAMEVVREGDPRLAAYALYLYVSFKSGNVSLEDVAEAVEKVDNRPLQLLLESLLPEEGSIIL
;
A
#
# COMPACT_ATOMS: atom_id res chain seq x y z
N MET A 1 14.46 -0.17 -30.95
CA MET A 1 13.65 0.60 -29.97
C MET A 1 13.81 2.07 -30.32
N PRO A 2 12.78 2.93 -30.20
CA PRO A 2 12.95 4.36 -30.48
C PRO A 2 13.96 4.98 -29.50
N GLU A 3 14.80 5.90 -29.99
CA GLU A 3 15.87 6.58 -29.25
C GLU A 3 15.36 7.17 -27.92
N PRO A 4 16.06 6.94 -26.80
CA PRO A 4 15.76 7.62 -25.55
C PRO A 4 16.20 9.07 -25.66
N THR A 5 15.32 9.92 -26.17
CA THR A 5 15.50 11.38 -26.16
C THR A 5 15.18 11.94 -24.76
N VAL A 6 15.69 13.13 -24.43
CA VAL A 6 15.31 13.84 -23.17
C VAL A 6 13.78 13.92 -23.01
N GLY A 7 13.04 14.07 -24.11
CA GLY A 7 11.57 14.03 -24.12
C GLY A 7 10.99 12.68 -23.70
N SER A 8 11.62 11.57 -24.06
CA SER A 8 11.21 10.22 -23.64
C SER A 8 11.44 10.02 -22.13
N VAL A 9 12.56 10.50 -21.58
CA VAL A 9 12.88 10.45 -20.15
C VAL A 9 11.84 11.22 -19.35
N ILE A 10 11.52 12.45 -19.77
CA ILE A 10 10.50 13.28 -19.15
C ILE A 10 9.12 12.59 -19.20
N SER A 11 8.77 11.97 -20.32
CA SER A 11 7.48 11.27 -20.46
C SER A 11 7.35 10.07 -19.50
N GLU A 12 8.44 9.33 -19.28
CA GLU A 12 8.44 8.21 -18.33
C GLU A 12 8.44 8.71 -16.87
N ILE A 13 9.13 9.81 -16.56
CA ILE A 13 9.02 10.50 -15.26
C ILE A 13 7.56 10.92 -15.00
N GLU A 14 6.88 11.54 -15.97
CA GLU A 14 5.47 11.94 -15.80
C GLU A 14 4.53 10.74 -15.59
N LYS A 15 4.76 9.66 -16.32
CA LYS A 15 3.98 8.41 -16.17
C LYS A 15 4.16 7.83 -14.77
N ARG A 16 5.39 7.85 -14.24
CA ARG A 16 5.69 7.42 -12.87
C ARG A 16 5.07 8.34 -11.83
N MET A 17 5.20 9.65 -11.98
CA MET A 17 4.55 10.62 -11.11
C MET A 17 3.03 10.42 -11.07
N LYS A 18 2.37 10.18 -12.22
CA LYS A 18 0.93 9.87 -12.27
C LYS A 18 0.58 8.59 -11.52
N ARG A 19 1.40 7.55 -11.62
CA ARG A 19 1.20 6.29 -10.87
C ARG A 19 1.31 6.51 -9.36
N LEU A 20 2.34 7.25 -8.94
CA LEU A 20 2.53 7.62 -7.53
C LEU A 20 1.39 8.48 -7.01
N GLN A 21 0.91 9.43 -7.83
CA GLN A 21 -0.22 10.28 -7.49
C GLN A 21 -1.53 9.49 -7.37
N ALA A 22 -1.75 8.49 -8.21
CA ALA A 22 -2.88 7.58 -8.07
C ALA A 22 -2.81 6.78 -6.75
N MET A 23 -1.63 6.35 -6.32
CA MET A 23 -1.48 5.69 -5.00
C MET A 23 -1.85 6.65 -3.85
N VAL A 24 -1.44 7.91 -3.95
CA VAL A 24 -1.82 8.94 -2.96
C VAL A 24 -3.32 9.18 -2.96
N GLU A 25 -3.94 9.28 -4.14
CA GLU A 25 -5.39 9.51 -4.28
C GLU A 25 -6.20 8.34 -3.71
N ILE A 26 -5.80 7.09 -3.98
CA ILE A 26 -6.44 5.90 -3.41
C ILE A 26 -6.33 5.89 -1.88
N ALA A 27 -5.16 6.24 -1.34
CA ALA A 27 -4.98 6.32 0.10
C ALA A 27 -5.82 7.45 0.72
N GLU A 28 -5.85 8.63 0.12
CA GLU A 28 -6.68 9.75 0.57
C GLU A 28 -8.17 9.44 0.48
N GLU A 29 -8.61 8.76 -0.58
CA GLU A 29 -10.00 8.32 -0.73
C GLU A 29 -10.35 7.28 0.34
N SER A 30 -9.48 6.31 0.60
CA SER A 30 -9.67 5.33 1.68
C SER A 30 -9.78 6.00 3.05
N LEU A 31 -8.96 7.02 3.32
CA LEU A 31 -9.02 7.83 4.54
C LEU A 31 -10.31 8.64 4.63
N ARG A 32 -10.81 9.20 3.52
CA ARG A 32 -12.10 9.92 3.50
C ARG A 32 -13.28 8.98 3.71
N PHE A 33 -13.25 7.78 3.14
CA PHE A 33 -14.25 6.74 3.40
C PHE A 33 -14.22 6.29 4.87
N GLU A 34 -13.03 6.15 5.44
CA GLU A 34 -12.81 5.88 6.85
C GLU A 34 -13.26 7.03 7.74
N GLU A 35 -12.94 8.29 7.44
CA GLU A 35 -13.43 9.47 8.17
C GLU A 35 -14.96 9.58 8.11
N GLY A 36 -15.56 9.19 6.98
CA GLY A 36 -17.00 9.01 6.85
C GLY A 36 -17.57 7.93 7.78
N ARG A 37 -16.81 6.86 8.05
CA ARG A 37 -17.12 5.82 9.06
C ARG A 37 -16.73 6.21 10.49
N ARG A 38 -15.70 7.06 10.65
CA ARG A 38 -15.14 7.63 11.89
C ARG A 38 -15.72 9.00 12.20
N LYS A 39 -16.92 9.33 11.69
CA LYS A 39 -17.88 10.01 12.57
C LYS A 39 -17.90 9.12 13.81
N ALA A 40 -17.30 9.61 14.90
CA ALA A 40 -17.29 8.97 16.20
C ALA A 40 -18.62 8.24 16.36
N PRO A 41 -18.68 7.05 16.96
CA PRO A 41 -19.98 6.61 17.45
C PRO A 41 -20.48 7.77 18.34
N LYS A 42 -21.35 8.63 17.79
CA LYS A 42 -22.46 9.19 18.55
C LYS A 42 -22.90 7.96 19.32
N PRO A 43 -22.76 7.91 20.66
CA PRO A 43 -23.19 6.74 21.41
C PRO A 43 -24.56 6.44 20.86
N SER A 44 -24.69 5.34 20.11
CA SER A 44 -25.81 5.24 19.21
C SER A 44 -27.00 4.99 20.12
N GLN A 45 -27.73 6.06 20.39
CA GLN A 45 -29.13 5.96 20.75
C GLN A 45 -29.90 5.24 19.62
N GLY A 46 -29.27 5.05 18.45
CA GLY A 46 -29.65 4.04 17.48
C GLY A 46 -29.34 2.63 17.98
N ASN A 47 -30.41 1.88 18.21
CA ASN A 47 -30.49 0.42 18.14
C ASN A 47 -30.33 -0.35 19.44
N MET A 48 -30.55 0.28 20.61
CA MET A 48 -30.97 -0.47 21.81
C MET A 48 -32.13 -1.41 21.46
N TRP A 49 -33.02 -0.99 20.57
CA TRP A 49 -34.11 -1.78 20.01
C TRP A 49 -33.64 -3.00 19.22
N THR A 50 -32.57 -2.90 18.43
CA THR A 50 -32.04 -4.05 17.66
C THR A 50 -31.36 -5.04 18.59
N TYR A 51 -30.59 -4.58 19.58
CA TYR A 51 -30.05 -5.46 20.61
C TYR A 51 -31.16 -6.10 21.47
N LEU A 52 -32.22 -5.35 21.81
CA LEU A 52 -33.39 -5.89 22.51
C LEU A 52 -34.13 -6.91 21.66
N ILE A 53 -34.39 -6.64 20.38
CA ILE A 53 -35.07 -7.57 19.47
C ILE A 53 -34.22 -8.82 19.27
N THR A 54 -32.92 -8.70 19.08
CA THR A 54 -32.03 -9.85 18.93
C THR A 54 -31.97 -10.66 20.23
N ALA A 55 -31.87 -10.02 21.39
CA ALA A 55 -31.91 -10.69 22.69
C ALA A 55 -33.27 -11.34 22.97
N LEU A 56 -34.38 -10.69 22.58
CA LEU A 56 -35.73 -11.20 22.72
C LEU A 56 -35.98 -12.37 21.76
N ALA A 57 -35.55 -12.27 20.51
CA ALA A 57 -35.63 -13.36 19.54
C ALA A 57 -34.76 -14.56 19.97
N TRP A 58 -33.60 -14.30 20.57
CA TRP A 58 -32.73 -15.36 21.10
C TRP A 58 -33.33 -16.04 22.33
N THR A 59 -33.87 -15.28 23.28
CA THR A 59 -34.52 -15.85 24.47
C THR A 59 -35.80 -16.59 24.11
N LEU A 60 -36.65 -16.03 23.24
CA LEU A 60 -37.86 -16.71 22.75
C LEU A 60 -37.53 -17.91 21.87
N GLY A 61 -36.53 -17.82 20.99
CA GLY A 61 -36.07 -18.94 20.18
C GLY A 61 -35.50 -20.07 21.04
N GLY A 62 -34.68 -19.75 22.03
CA GLY A 62 -34.16 -20.70 23.01
C GLY A 62 -35.28 -21.36 23.83
N LEU A 63 -36.23 -20.56 24.33
CA LEU A 63 -37.41 -21.07 25.05
C LEU A 63 -38.30 -21.94 24.17
N PHE A 64 -38.51 -21.57 22.91
CA PHE A 64 -39.32 -22.33 21.97
C PHE A 64 -38.67 -23.67 21.63
N ILE A 65 -37.35 -23.70 21.44
CA ILE A 65 -36.59 -24.95 21.27
C ILE A 65 -36.72 -25.81 22.53
N LEU A 66 -36.50 -25.25 23.73
CA LEU A 66 -36.67 -25.98 24.99
C LEU A 66 -38.10 -26.51 25.16
N TYR A 67 -39.11 -25.74 24.77
CA TYR A 67 -40.52 -26.14 24.81
C TYR A 67 -40.84 -27.28 23.84
N LEU A 68 -40.37 -27.19 22.59
CA LEU A 68 -40.53 -28.27 21.61
C LEU A 68 -39.86 -29.56 22.08
N PHE A 69 -38.68 -29.46 22.71
CA PHE A 69 -38.01 -30.61 23.29
C PHE A 69 -38.76 -31.18 24.49
N ARG A 70 -39.28 -30.34 25.40
CA ARG A 70 -40.16 -30.81 26.50
C ARG A 70 -41.40 -31.51 25.96
N SER A 71 -42.02 -30.97 24.92
CA SER A 71 -43.24 -31.52 24.32
C SER A 71 -43.02 -32.86 23.62
N ARG A 72 -41.90 -33.02 22.87
CA ARG A 72 -41.57 -34.26 22.15
C ARG A 72 -40.84 -35.31 22.97
N TYR A 73 -40.07 -34.92 23.98
CA TYR A 73 -39.16 -35.82 24.72
C TYR A 73 -39.53 -35.98 26.21
N SER A 74 -40.71 -35.50 26.64
CA SER A 74 -41.24 -35.76 27.99
C SER A 74 -41.35 -37.25 28.34
N GLY A 75 -41.41 -38.14 27.35
CA GLY A 75 -41.46 -39.59 27.55
C GLY A 75 -40.12 -40.33 27.60
N VAL A 76 -38.99 -39.73 27.20
CA VAL A 76 -37.70 -40.46 27.04
C VAL A 76 -36.58 -39.93 27.93
N VAL A 77 -36.70 -38.70 28.46
CA VAL A 77 -35.66 -38.08 29.31
C VAL A 77 -35.94 -38.30 30.80
N GLY A 78 -36.29 -39.55 31.16
CA GLY A 78 -36.39 -40.00 32.55
C GLY A 78 -35.07 -40.56 33.11
N GLY A 79 -34.00 -40.64 32.31
CA GLY A 79 -32.80 -41.43 32.62
C GLY A 79 -31.46 -40.68 32.68
N ALA A 80 -31.42 -39.35 32.64
CA ALA A 80 -30.18 -38.59 32.80
C ALA A 80 -30.19 -37.83 34.14
N PRO A 81 -29.13 -37.90 34.96
CA PRO A 81 -29.13 -37.38 36.34
C PRO A 81 -29.24 -35.84 36.42
N THR A 82 -29.04 -35.15 35.31
CA THR A 82 -29.38 -33.74 35.10
C THR A 82 -30.28 -33.70 33.88
N GLY A 83 -31.58 -33.44 34.04
CA GLY A 83 -32.63 -33.57 33.01
C GLY A 83 -32.54 -32.62 31.79
N VAL A 84 -31.33 -32.38 31.28
CA VAL A 84 -31.00 -31.52 30.14
C VAL A 84 -30.15 -32.33 29.17
N SER A 85 -30.65 -32.54 27.95
CA SER A 85 -29.95 -33.28 26.90
C SER A 85 -28.68 -32.56 26.45
N ILE A 86 -27.59 -33.30 26.17
CA ILE A 86 -26.31 -32.81 25.61
C ILE A 86 -26.51 -31.91 24.38
N VAL A 87 -27.59 -32.15 23.62
CA VAL A 87 -27.98 -31.35 22.45
C VAL A 87 -28.22 -29.88 22.82
N VAL A 88 -28.74 -29.59 24.01
CA VAL A 88 -28.98 -28.22 24.50
C VAL A 88 -27.65 -27.49 24.70
N TYR A 89 -26.67 -28.15 25.30
CA TYR A 89 -25.33 -27.58 25.50
C TYR A 89 -24.64 -27.33 24.16
N ALA A 90 -24.81 -28.22 23.18
CA ALA A 90 -24.25 -28.04 21.84
C ALA A 90 -24.82 -26.82 21.10
N ILE A 91 -26.14 -26.58 21.20
CA ILE A 91 -26.79 -25.40 20.58
C ILE A 91 -26.31 -24.10 21.24
N ILE A 92 -26.20 -24.07 22.56
CA ILE A 92 -25.71 -22.89 23.30
C ILE A 92 -24.25 -22.62 22.95
N ALA A 93 -23.41 -23.66 22.93
CA ALA A 93 -22.00 -23.54 22.56
C ALA A 93 -21.83 -23.02 21.12
N LEU A 94 -22.62 -23.52 20.17
CA LEU A 94 -22.61 -23.05 18.79
C LEU A 94 -23.00 -21.57 18.68
N GLY A 95 -24.00 -21.13 19.46
CA GLY A 95 -24.41 -19.73 19.53
C GLY A 95 -23.30 -18.80 20.04
N ILE A 96 -22.60 -19.21 21.11
CA ILE A 96 -21.48 -18.44 21.65
C ILE A 96 -20.33 -18.34 20.65
N VAL A 97 -19.99 -19.44 19.97
CA VAL A 97 -18.95 -19.46 18.94
C VAL A 97 -19.32 -18.57 17.75
N ALA A 98 -20.58 -18.59 17.32
CA ALA A 98 -21.05 -17.73 16.22
C ALA A 98 -20.95 -16.24 16.57
N VAL A 99 -21.31 -15.84 17.80
CA VAL A 99 -21.16 -14.45 18.28
C VAL A 99 -19.69 -14.03 18.34
N LEU A 100 -18.82 -14.91 18.84
CA LEU A 100 -17.37 -14.64 18.88
C LEU A 100 -16.79 -14.48 17.48
N LEU A 101 -17.17 -15.34 16.52
CA LEU A 101 -16.72 -15.23 15.14
C LEU A 101 -17.21 -13.94 14.48
N PHE A 102 -18.49 -13.58 14.65
CA PHE A 102 -19.04 -12.33 14.08
C PHE A 102 -18.41 -11.07 14.68
N TYR A 103 -18.05 -11.09 15.96
CA TYR A 103 -17.45 -9.93 16.63
C TYR A 103 -15.94 -9.79 16.35
N TYR A 104 -15.19 -10.90 16.25
CA TYR A 104 -13.73 -10.86 16.10
C TYR A 104 -13.23 -10.90 14.66
N LEU A 105 -13.95 -11.48 13.69
CA LEU A 105 -13.50 -11.52 12.29
C LEU A 105 -13.35 -10.13 11.63
N PRO A 106 -14.29 -9.17 11.80
CA PRO A 106 -14.21 -7.89 11.09
C PRO A 106 -13.04 -7.02 11.57
N ARG A 107 -12.61 -7.18 12.82
CA ARG A 107 -11.63 -6.30 13.47
C ARG A 107 -10.19 -6.54 13.05
N ARG A 108 -9.90 -7.69 12.41
CA ARG A 108 -8.52 -8.07 12.03
C ARG A 108 -8.13 -7.74 10.60
N ARG A 109 -9.08 -7.40 9.71
CA ARG A 109 -8.76 -7.13 8.29
C ARG A 109 -8.44 -5.68 7.95
N GLY A 110 -8.98 -4.68 8.66
CA GLY A 110 -8.77 -3.26 8.32
C GLY A 110 -7.40 -2.70 8.72
N ALA A 111 -6.96 -2.97 9.95
CA ALA A 111 -5.87 -2.19 10.56
C ALA A 111 -4.46 -2.45 9.99
N VAL A 112 -4.20 -3.62 9.37
CA VAL A 112 -2.86 -3.97 8.88
C VAL A 112 -2.66 -3.52 7.42
N GLU A 113 -3.69 -3.61 6.59
CA GLU A 113 -3.62 -3.13 5.20
C GLU A 113 -3.65 -1.59 5.13
N GLU A 114 -4.39 -0.91 6.02
CA GLU A 114 -4.49 0.56 6.03
C GLU A 114 -3.20 1.26 6.46
N PHE A 115 -2.46 0.69 7.41
CA PHE A 115 -1.20 1.28 7.88
C PHE A 115 -0.13 1.30 6.78
N ASP A 116 -0.03 0.21 6.02
CA ASP A 116 0.91 0.08 4.90
C ASP A 116 0.54 1.03 3.73
N LEU A 117 -0.75 1.26 3.48
CA LEU A 117 -1.21 2.19 2.43
C LEU A 117 -0.91 3.66 2.76
N ASP A 118 -1.13 4.08 4.00
CA ASP A 118 -0.88 5.45 4.45
C ASP A 118 0.63 5.78 4.48
N GLU A 119 1.45 4.83 4.93
CA GLU A 119 2.92 4.97 4.89
C GLU A 119 3.43 5.08 3.46
N ARG A 120 2.95 4.22 2.54
CA ARG A 120 3.29 4.30 1.12
C ARG A 120 2.83 5.60 0.46
N ALA A 121 1.66 6.11 0.83
CA ALA A 121 1.15 7.37 0.29
C ALA A 121 2.00 8.57 0.74
N ARG A 122 2.39 8.61 2.02
CA ARG A 122 3.31 9.65 2.52
C ARG A 122 4.67 9.58 1.82
N ALA A 123 5.22 8.38 1.65
CA ALA A 123 6.48 8.16 0.94
C ALA A 123 6.38 8.58 -0.54
N ALA A 124 5.29 8.21 -1.23
CA ALA A 124 5.04 8.61 -2.61
C ALA A 124 4.95 10.14 -2.78
N LYS A 125 4.26 10.83 -1.87
CA LYS A 125 4.17 12.29 -1.87
C LYS A 125 5.55 12.95 -1.66
N LEU A 126 6.37 12.38 -0.78
CA LEU A 126 7.74 12.84 -0.56
C LEU A 126 8.59 12.70 -1.83
N LEU A 127 8.54 11.54 -2.49
CA LEU A 127 9.27 11.27 -3.74
C LEU A 127 8.83 12.18 -4.89
N ILE A 128 7.53 12.38 -5.08
CA ILE A 128 7.03 13.28 -6.12
C ILE A 128 7.60 14.69 -5.93
N LYS A 129 7.55 15.20 -4.69
CA LYS A 129 7.94 16.59 -4.38
C LYS A 129 9.45 16.79 -4.39
N ASN A 130 10.21 15.85 -3.84
CA ASN A 130 11.64 16.06 -3.57
C ASN A 130 12.55 15.41 -4.61
N LEU A 131 12.07 14.41 -5.36
CA LEU A 131 12.87 13.71 -6.37
C LEU A 131 12.35 13.98 -7.78
N TYR A 132 11.13 13.55 -8.12
CA TYR A 132 10.68 13.55 -9.52
C TYR A 132 10.36 14.94 -10.08
N ALA A 133 9.72 15.82 -9.30
CA ALA A 133 9.44 17.19 -9.76
C ALA A 133 10.73 18.01 -9.97
N PRO A 134 11.67 18.06 -9.01
CA PRO A 134 12.95 18.73 -9.23
C PRO A 134 13.78 18.08 -10.33
N LEU A 135 13.74 16.75 -10.49
CA LEU A 135 14.44 16.04 -11.56
C LEU A 135 13.93 16.47 -12.94
N LYS A 136 12.62 16.55 -13.12
CA LYS A 136 12.00 17.02 -14.36
C LYS A 136 12.42 18.45 -14.68
N GLU A 137 12.38 19.34 -13.69
CA GLU A 137 12.75 20.76 -13.86
C GLU A 137 14.22 20.91 -14.23
N ALA A 138 15.12 20.22 -13.52
CA ALA A 138 16.55 20.26 -13.80
C ALA A 138 16.90 19.72 -15.20
N LEU A 139 16.19 18.69 -15.69
CA LEU A 139 16.37 18.18 -17.06
C LEU A 139 15.84 19.13 -18.13
N LEU A 140 14.79 19.90 -17.84
CA LEU A 140 14.24 20.90 -18.76
C LEU A 140 15.11 22.15 -18.85
N GLU A 141 15.69 22.57 -17.72
CA GLU A 141 16.56 23.74 -17.62
C GLU A 141 18.04 23.44 -17.95
N ASP A 142 18.36 22.18 -18.24
CA ASP A 142 19.72 21.68 -18.44
C ASP A 142 20.67 22.04 -17.29
N ASN A 143 20.14 22.02 -16.06
CA ASN A 143 20.84 22.49 -14.88
C ASN A 143 21.59 21.34 -14.17
N ASP A 144 22.82 21.12 -14.61
CA ASP A 144 23.68 20.04 -14.09
C ASP A 144 23.99 20.20 -12.59
N THR A 145 24.02 21.44 -12.05
CA THR A 145 24.23 21.67 -10.62
C THR A 145 23.05 21.19 -9.77
N ALA A 146 21.83 21.34 -10.28
CA ALA A 146 20.63 20.85 -9.61
C ALA A 146 20.56 19.31 -9.63
N LEU A 147 21.01 18.68 -10.72
CA LEU A 147 21.14 17.23 -10.84
C LEU A 147 22.16 16.66 -9.84
N GLY A 148 23.33 17.30 -9.69
CA GLY A 148 24.33 16.94 -8.69
C GLY A 148 23.78 17.07 -7.26
N ALA A 149 23.13 18.20 -6.95
CA ALA A 149 22.53 18.42 -5.63
C ALA A 149 21.40 17.43 -5.29
N MET A 150 20.71 16.89 -6.30
CA MET A 150 19.74 15.80 -6.09
C MET A 150 20.41 14.47 -5.75
N ALA A 151 21.55 14.18 -6.39
CA ALA A 151 22.33 13.01 -6.06
C ALA A 151 22.88 13.08 -4.62
N ASP A 152 23.39 14.24 -4.20
CA ASP A 152 23.80 14.48 -2.81
C ASP A 152 22.63 14.21 -1.83
N LYS A 153 21.46 14.79 -2.12
CA LYS A 153 20.25 14.62 -1.28
C LYS A 153 19.80 13.18 -1.15
N LEU A 154 19.91 12.37 -2.22
CA LEU A 154 19.56 10.95 -2.18
C LEU A 154 20.47 10.15 -1.24
N LEU A 155 21.72 10.58 -1.05
CA LEU A 155 22.68 9.94 -0.15
C LEU A 155 22.58 10.46 1.28
N GLU A 156 22.29 11.76 1.46
CA GLU A 156 22.26 12.43 2.76
C GLU A 156 20.93 12.30 3.49
N ASP A 157 19.80 12.28 2.78
CA ASP A 157 18.46 12.28 3.38
C ASP A 157 17.94 10.83 3.57
N PRO A 158 17.97 10.29 4.82
CA PRO A 158 17.46 8.94 5.07
C PRO A 158 15.96 8.83 4.84
N LEU A 159 15.19 9.92 4.93
CA LEU A 159 13.75 9.89 4.68
C LEU A 159 13.46 9.68 3.19
N LEU A 160 14.27 10.26 2.31
CA LEU A 160 14.13 10.10 0.87
C LEU A 160 14.56 8.70 0.42
N ALA A 161 15.67 8.20 0.96
CA ALA A 161 16.12 6.84 0.74
C ALA A 161 15.07 5.81 1.17
N HIS A 162 14.52 5.98 2.38
CA HIS A 162 13.46 5.12 2.88
C HIS A 162 12.18 5.20 2.03
N ALA A 163 11.83 6.40 1.55
CA ALA A 163 10.67 6.57 0.68
C ALA A 163 10.83 5.80 -0.65
N MET A 164 12.04 5.75 -1.23
CA MET A 164 12.32 4.93 -2.43
C MET A 164 12.13 3.44 -2.16
N GLU A 165 12.56 2.94 -1.01
CA GLU A 165 12.41 1.54 -0.61
C GLU A 165 10.93 1.16 -0.41
N VAL A 166 10.18 1.99 0.34
CA VAL A 166 8.76 1.77 0.66
C VAL A 166 7.92 1.72 -0.62
N VAL A 167 8.23 2.57 -1.59
CA VAL A 167 7.49 2.67 -2.86
C VAL A 167 8.05 1.74 -3.94
N ARG A 168 9.21 1.11 -3.68
CA ARG A 168 9.94 0.20 -4.60
C ARG A 168 10.35 0.86 -5.91
N GLU A 169 10.90 2.07 -5.85
CA GLU A 169 11.43 2.81 -7.01
C GLU A 169 12.95 2.58 -7.23
N GLY A 170 13.50 1.51 -6.67
CA GLY A 170 14.90 1.10 -6.81
C GLY A 170 15.79 1.48 -5.62
N ASP A 171 17.08 1.16 -5.72
CA ASP A 171 18.08 1.51 -4.69
C ASP A 171 18.45 3.01 -4.79
N PRO A 172 18.29 3.80 -3.70
CA PRO A 172 18.63 5.22 -3.69
C PRO A 172 20.11 5.50 -3.99
N ARG A 173 21.03 4.58 -3.63
CA ARG A 173 22.46 4.74 -3.89
C ARG A 173 22.78 4.59 -5.38
N LEU A 174 22.17 3.61 -6.03
CA LEU A 174 22.32 3.42 -7.47
C LEU A 174 21.68 4.56 -8.25
N ALA A 175 20.55 5.09 -7.77
CA ALA A 175 19.93 6.28 -8.35
C ALA A 175 20.82 7.53 -8.23
N ALA A 176 21.43 7.76 -7.06
CA ALA A 176 22.38 8.86 -6.88
C ALA A 176 23.62 8.68 -7.77
N TYR A 177 24.16 7.47 -7.84
CA TYR A 177 25.28 7.14 -8.71
C TYR A 177 24.98 7.43 -10.18
N ALA A 178 23.81 7.02 -10.67
CA ALA A 178 23.36 7.30 -12.03
C ALA A 178 23.30 8.81 -12.33
N LEU A 179 22.80 9.61 -11.39
CA LEU A 179 22.73 11.07 -11.54
C LEU A 179 24.13 11.72 -11.56
N TYR A 180 25.04 11.32 -10.67
CA TYR A 180 26.42 11.82 -10.72
C TYR A 180 27.12 11.43 -12.01
N LEU A 181 26.87 10.21 -12.48
CA LEU A 181 27.50 9.70 -13.68
C LEU A 181 27.03 10.46 -14.91
N TYR A 182 25.73 10.78 -14.99
CA TYR A 182 25.18 11.66 -16.02
C TYR A 182 25.84 13.05 -16.04
N VAL A 183 25.94 13.71 -14.87
CA VAL A 183 26.57 15.04 -14.74
C VAL A 183 28.07 15.00 -15.06
N SER A 184 28.76 13.95 -14.60
CA SER A 184 30.20 13.80 -14.79
C SER A 184 30.56 13.43 -16.23
N PHE A 185 29.70 12.67 -16.91
CA PHE A 185 29.83 12.35 -18.33
C PHE A 185 29.73 13.61 -19.18
N LYS A 186 28.72 14.46 -18.94
CA LYS A 186 28.60 15.77 -19.61
C LYS A 186 29.83 16.66 -19.41
N SER A 187 30.44 16.58 -18.24
CA SER A 187 31.67 17.31 -17.90
C SER A 187 32.94 16.71 -18.53
N GLY A 188 32.83 15.59 -19.26
CA GLY A 188 33.96 14.90 -19.90
C GLY A 188 34.87 14.11 -18.95
N ASN A 189 34.41 13.86 -17.72
CA ASN A 189 35.24 13.25 -16.67
C ASN A 189 35.07 11.72 -16.54
N VAL A 190 34.18 11.11 -17.33
CA VAL A 190 33.79 9.69 -17.22
C VAL A 190 33.74 9.04 -18.59
N SER A 191 34.11 7.76 -18.67
CA SER A 191 34.14 6.99 -19.91
C SER A 191 32.76 6.45 -20.29
N LEU A 192 32.57 6.12 -21.58
CA LEU A 192 31.34 5.48 -22.07
C LEU A 192 31.13 4.07 -21.48
N GLU A 193 32.22 3.36 -21.15
CA GLU A 193 32.17 2.03 -20.55
C GLU A 193 31.54 2.05 -19.16
N ASP A 194 31.88 3.08 -18.36
CA ASP A 194 31.29 3.28 -17.02
C ASP A 194 29.78 3.56 -17.10
N VAL A 195 29.35 4.30 -18.13
CA VAL A 195 27.93 4.57 -18.42
C VAL A 195 27.20 3.27 -18.77
N ALA A 196 27.77 2.46 -19.65
CA ALA A 196 27.19 1.19 -20.08
C ALA A 196 27.04 0.21 -18.90
N GLU A 197 28.06 0.09 -18.04
CA GLU A 197 27.99 -0.77 -16.85
C GLU A 197 26.94 -0.27 -15.84
N ALA A 198 26.78 1.06 -15.71
CA ALA A 198 25.77 1.64 -14.83
C ALA A 198 24.35 1.39 -15.33
N VAL A 199 24.10 1.43 -16.65
CA VAL A 199 22.78 1.13 -17.25
C VAL A 199 22.28 -0.27 -16.90
N GLU A 200 23.18 -1.26 -16.79
CA GLU A 200 22.81 -2.64 -16.42
C GLU A 200 22.42 -2.79 -14.95
N LYS A 201 22.94 -1.93 -14.07
CA LYS A 201 22.76 -2.04 -12.61
C LYS A 201 21.59 -1.18 -12.08
N VAL A 202 21.15 -0.17 -12.82
CA VAL A 202 20.12 0.77 -12.37
C VAL A 202 18.72 0.19 -12.60
N ASP A 203 18.03 -0.15 -11.50
CA ASP A 203 16.65 -0.65 -11.53
C ASP A 203 15.60 0.44 -11.88
N ASN A 204 15.94 1.71 -11.67
CA ASN A 204 15.04 2.83 -11.88
C ASN A 204 14.95 3.22 -13.36
N ARG A 205 13.87 2.81 -14.03
CA ARG A 205 13.69 2.99 -15.48
C ARG A 205 13.89 4.43 -15.99
N PRO A 206 13.33 5.49 -15.36
CA PRO A 206 13.65 6.87 -15.72
C PRO A 206 15.15 7.21 -15.75
N LEU A 207 15.92 6.76 -14.76
CA LEU A 207 17.35 7.02 -14.68
C LEU A 207 18.16 6.14 -15.64
N GLN A 208 17.68 4.92 -15.88
CA GLN A 208 18.23 4.06 -16.92
C GLN A 208 18.10 4.70 -18.31
N LEU A 209 16.91 5.20 -18.66
CA LEU A 209 16.67 5.91 -19.92
C LEU A 209 17.52 7.19 -20.02
N LEU A 210 17.75 7.86 -18.89
CA LEU A 210 18.63 9.03 -18.83
C LEU A 210 20.08 8.65 -19.21
N LEU A 211 20.61 7.56 -18.67
CA LEU A 211 21.95 7.08 -19.04
C LEU A 211 22.01 6.51 -20.45
N GLU A 212 20.98 5.77 -20.90
CA GLU A 212 20.88 5.28 -22.28
C GLU A 212 20.89 6.45 -23.29
N SER A 213 20.35 7.62 -22.93
CA SER A 213 20.39 8.81 -23.79
C SER A 213 21.80 9.37 -24.05
N LEU A 214 22.80 8.96 -23.24
CA LEU A 214 24.20 9.34 -23.40
C LEU A 214 25.02 8.36 -24.23
N LEU A 215 24.53 7.13 -24.43
CA LEU A 215 25.24 6.10 -25.19
C LEU A 215 25.05 6.33 -26.70
N PRO A 216 26.13 6.42 -27.49
CA PRO A 216 26.03 6.38 -28.94
C PRO A 216 25.54 4.98 -29.36
N GLU A 217 24.76 4.90 -30.44
CA GLU A 217 24.23 3.62 -30.90
C GLU A 217 25.34 2.57 -31.04
N GLU A 218 25.03 1.32 -30.65
CA GLU A 218 25.77 0.11 -31.06
C GLU A 218 25.83 -0.08 -32.61
N GLY A 219 25.28 0.86 -33.39
CA GLY A 219 25.33 0.92 -34.86
C GLY A 219 26.17 2.06 -35.46
N SER A 220 26.79 2.94 -34.66
CA SER A 220 27.57 4.08 -35.17
C SER A 220 29.09 3.83 -35.23
N ILE A 221 29.51 2.56 -35.23
CA ILE A 221 30.88 2.15 -35.58
C ILE A 221 30.85 1.39 -36.91
N ILE A 222 30.49 2.05 -38.03
CA ILE A 222 31.00 1.71 -39.37
C ILE A 222 31.02 2.98 -40.24
N LEU A 223 32.15 3.72 -40.20
CA LEU A 223 32.96 4.23 -41.35
C LEU A 223 33.80 5.44 -40.97
#